data_AF-A0A5C4QJ84-F1
#
_entry.id   AF-A0A5C4QJ84-F1
#
_cell.length_a   1.000
_cell.length_b   1.000
_cell.length_c   1.000
_cell.angle_alpha   90.00
_cell.angle_beta   90.00
_cell.angle_gamma   90.00
#
_symmetry.space_group_name_H-M   'P 1'
#
loop_
_entity.id
_entity.type
_entity.pdbx_description
1 polymer ?
#
loop_
_entity_poly.entity_id
_entity_poly.type
_entity_poly.pdbx_seq_one_letter_code
_entity_poly.pdbx_strand_id
1 'polypeptide(L)'
;MTQQNGNRQDLFTIKPKLTPVEIHGKTFFIRELNVGETNKALYGQRAALLKLAQEQGIELNMEDELVLTMQLRNVYDPYTLARNIATRLCDENGKNLFNADSQDDLDQILTLDGSVLDAINKVLATEEPEKNSPNADDSN
;
A
#
# COMPACT_ATOMS: atom_id res chain seq x y z
N MET A 1 -7.08 31.72 -21.86
CA MET A 1 -7.48 31.07 -20.60
C MET A 1 -6.52 31.54 -19.52
N THR A 2 -7.00 32.28 -18.53
CA THR A 2 -6.18 32.75 -17.41
C THR A 2 -5.95 31.55 -16.47
N GLN A 3 -4.70 31.11 -16.30
CA GLN A 3 -4.38 30.13 -15.26
C GLN A 3 -4.63 30.78 -13.89
N GLN A 4 -5.50 30.18 -13.07
CA GLN A 4 -5.57 30.51 -11.65
C GLN A 4 -4.40 29.82 -10.94
N ASN A 5 -3.69 30.57 -10.09
CA ASN A 5 -2.68 30.01 -9.21
C ASN A 5 -3.37 29.34 -8.01
N GLY A 6 -3.02 28.10 -7.70
CA GLY A 6 -3.51 27.40 -6.51
C GLY A 6 -2.86 27.90 -5.22
N ASN A 7 -3.57 27.73 -4.09
CA ASN A 7 -3.11 28.06 -2.74
C ASN A 7 -3.05 26.82 -1.83
N ARG A 8 -2.59 27.00 -0.58
CA ARG A 8 -2.44 25.92 0.40
C ARG A 8 -3.77 25.22 0.69
N GLN A 9 -4.87 25.97 0.82
CA GLN A 9 -6.18 25.42 1.13
C GLN A 9 -6.70 24.55 -0.02
N ASP A 10 -6.44 24.94 -1.27
CA ASP A 10 -6.81 24.16 -2.45
C ASP A 10 -6.15 22.76 -2.41
N LEU A 11 -4.88 22.66 -1.99
CA LEU A 11 -4.20 21.36 -1.84
C LEU A 11 -4.89 20.42 -0.85
N PHE A 12 -5.48 20.94 0.23
CA PHE A 12 -6.17 20.11 1.23
C PHE A 12 -7.58 19.65 0.80
N THR A 13 -8.10 20.22 -0.29
CA THR A 13 -9.35 19.76 -0.92
C THR A 13 -9.15 18.53 -1.81
N ILE A 14 -7.91 18.28 -2.27
CA ILE A 14 -7.56 17.10 -3.06
C ILE A 14 -7.49 15.91 -2.12
N LYS A 15 -8.50 15.04 -2.19
CA LYS A 15 -8.54 13.79 -1.42
C LYS A 15 -7.99 12.63 -2.26
N PRO A 16 -7.44 11.58 -1.62
CA PRO A 16 -7.10 10.36 -2.32
C PRO A 16 -8.30 9.82 -3.08
N LYS A 17 -8.06 9.32 -4.29
CA LYS A 17 -9.10 8.66 -5.09
C LYS A 17 -9.61 7.43 -4.35
N LEU A 18 -10.92 7.21 -4.40
CA LEU A 18 -11.58 6.04 -3.85
C LEU A 18 -12.11 5.18 -5.01
N THR A 19 -11.68 3.94 -5.08
CA THR A 19 -12.13 2.96 -6.07
C THR A 19 -13.05 1.94 -5.37
N PRO A 20 -14.33 1.82 -5.77
CA PRO A 20 -15.25 0.90 -5.11
C PRO A 20 -14.86 -0.56 -5.36
N VAL A 21 -15.08 -1.40 -4.36
CA VAL A 21 -14.88 -2.86 -4.43
C VAL A 21 -16.08 -3.55 -3.79
N GLU A 22 -16.64 -4.54 -4.48
CA GLU A 22 -17.75 -5.33 -3.95
C GLU A 22 -17.23 -6.61 -3.30
N ILE A 23 -17.56 -6.82 -2.03
CA ILE A 23 -17.16 -7.98 -1.24
C ILE A 23 -18.41 -8.54 -0.57
N HIS A 24 -18.80 -9.76 -0.96
CA HIS A 24 -19.98 -10.47 -0.43
C HIS A 24 -21.27 -9.60 -0.44
N GLY A 25 -21.52 -8.88 -1.53
CA GLY A 25 -22.72 -8.04 -1.71
C GLY A 25 -22.71 -6.73 -0.92
N LYS A 26 -21.56 -6.35 -0.34
CA LYS A 26 -21.35 -5.04 0.29
C LYS A 26 -20.29 -4.26 -0.46
N THR A 27 -20.50 -2.96 -0.58
CA THR A 27 -19.54 -2.05 -1.20
C THR A 27 -18.58 -1.51 -0.15
N PHE A 28 -17.30 -1.71 -0.40
CA PHE A 28 -16.18 -1.06 0.30
C PHE A 28 -15.37 -0.23 -0.70
N PHE A 29 -14.32 0.43 -0.23
CA PHE A 29 -13.48 1.26 -1.09
C PHE A 29 -12.01 0.95 -0.89
N ILE A 30 -11.26 1.01 -1.98
CA ILE A 30 -9.80 0.99 -1.99
C ILE A 30 -9.35 2.40 -2.32
N ARG A 31 -8.58 3.00 -1.42
CA ARG A 31 -8.06 4.35 -1.66
C ARG A 31 -6.61 4.36 -2.09
N GLU A 32 -6.25 5.41 -2.83
CA GLU A 32 -4.86 5.75 -3.08
C GLU A 32 -4.15 6.16 -1.78
N LEU A 33 -2.81 6.00 -1.79
CA LEU A 33 -1.97 6.39 -0.66
C LEU A 33 -1.86 7.91 -0.57
N ASN A 34 -1.94 8.44 0.66
CA ASN A 34 -1.60 9.84 0.89
C ASN A 34 -0.06 10.03 0.93
N VAL A 35 0.39 11.28 0.97
CA VAL A 35 1.83 11.62 0.97
C VAL A 35 2.59 10.96 2.13
N GLY A 36 1.99 10.90 3.33
CA GLY A 36 2.63 10.31 4.50
C GLY A 36 2.79 8.79 4.38
N GLU A 37 1.79 8.12 3.83
CA GLU A 37 1.81 6.68 3.58
C GLU A 37 2.75 6.30 2.44
N THR A 38 2.77 7.07 1.36
CA THR A 38 3.75 6.91 0.29
C THR A 38 5.17 7.07 0.84
N ASN A 39 5.40 8.07 1.69
CA ASN A 39 6.70 8.23 2.36
C ASN A 39 7.04 7.02 3.26
N LYS A 40 6.07 6.51 4.02
CA LYS A 40 6.27 5.32 4.87
C LYS A 40 6.52 4.06 4.05
N ALA A 41 5.86 3.88 2.91
CA ALA A 41 6.10 2.77 2.00
C ALA A 41 7.50 2.84 1.37
N LEU A 42 7.96 4.04 0.99
CA LEU A 42 9.28 4.25 0.40
C LEU A 42 10.43 4.14 1.42
N TYR A 43 10.26 4.67 2.63
CA TYR A 43 11.37 4.86 3.58
C TYR A 43 11.16 4.18 4.95
N GLY A 44 9.93 3.88 5.32
CA GLY A 44 9.59 3.30 6.63
C GLY A 44 9.84 1.79 6.71
N GLN A 45 9.96 1.10 5.57
CA GLN A 45 10.16 -0.36 5.52
C GLN A 45 11.42 -0.79 6.27
N ARG A 46 12.52 -0.04 6.15
CA ARG A 46 13.79 -0.37 6.80
C ARG A 46 13.68 -0.41 8.32
N ALA A 47 13.06 0.60 8.93
CA ALA A 47 12.87 0.66 10.38
C ALA A 47 11.98 -0.48 10.89
N ALA A 48 10.94 -0.83 10.12
CA ALA A 48 10.08 -1.96 10.43
C ALA A 48 10.85 -3.30 10.37
N LEU A 49 11.67 -3.51 9.33
CA LEU A 49 12.48 -4.73 9.18
C LEU A 49 13.54 -4.85 10.28
N LEU A 50 14.16 -3.74 10.70
CA LEU A 50 15.08 -3.73 11.84
C LEU A 50 14.40 -4.23 13.11
N LYS A 51 13.19 -3.74 13.39
CA LYS A 51 12.40 -4.16 14.56
C LYS A 51 12.02 -5.64 14.48
N LEU A 52 11.54 -6.09 13.32
CA LEU A 52 11.19 -7.50 13.09
C LEU A 52 12.38 -8.44 13.24
N ALA A 53 13.55 -8.06 12.74
CA ALA A 53 14.77 -8.83 12.88
C ALA A 53 15.15 -9.01 14.37
N GLN A 54 15.04 -7.94 15.17
CA GLN A 54 15.27 -7.99 16.60
C GLN A 54 14.27 -8.91 17.31
N GLU A 55 12.99 -8.81 16.98
CA GLU A 55 11.92 -9.68 17.52
C GLU A 55 12.13 -11.16 17.17
N GLN A 56 12.71 -11.44 16.00
CA GLN A 56 13.04 -12.78 15.51
C GLN A 56 14.38 -13.30 16.03
N GLY A 57 15.14 -12.49 16.79
CA GLY A 57 16.46 -12.86 17.28
C GLY A 57 17.54 -12.93 16.19
N ILE A 58 17.34 -12.24 15.06
CA ILE A 58 18.30 -12.15 13.96
C ILE A 58 19.37 -11.13 14.35
N GLU A 59 20.62 -11.57 14.44
CA GLU A 59 21.76 -10.70 14.69
C GLU A 59 22.10 -9.91 13.41
N LEU A 60 21.98 -8.58 13.50
CA LEU A 60 22.21 -7.67 12.39
C LEU A 60 23.58 -7.00 12.50
N ASN A 61 24.32 -6.98 11.40
CA ASN A 61 25.55 -6.23 11.31
C ASN A 61 25.21 -4.75 11.05
N MET A 62 25.28 -3.92 12.09
CA MET A 62 24.98 -2.48 12.00
C MET A 62 26.17 -1.64 11.50
N GLU A 63 27.35 -2.25 11.36
CA GLU A 63 28.60 -1.56 10.98
C GLU A 63 28.83 -1.58 9.46
N ASP A 64 28.25 -2.55 8.76
CA ASP A 64 28.32 -2.67 7.30
C ASP A 64 26.94 -2.52 6.65
N GLU A 65 26.74 -1.40 5.98
CA GLU A 65 25.48 -1.01 5.34
C GLU A 65 25.04 -1.98 4.22
N LEU A 66 25.98 -2.57 3.47
CA LEU A 66 25.68 -3.53 2.41
C LEU A 66 25.23 -4.85 3.00
N VAL A 67 25.95 -5.32 4.03
CA VAL A 67 25.60 -6.56 4.76
C VAL A 67 24.25 -6.39 5.44
N LEU A 68 24.02 -5.27 6.14
CA LEU A 68 22.74 -4.96 6.77
C LEU A 68 21.59 -4.99 5.76
N THR A 69 21.76 -4.34 4.62
CA THR A 69 20.75 -4.33 3.56
C THR A 69 20.45 -5.74 3.05
N MET A 70 21.46 -6.60 2.88
CA MET A 70 21.25 -7.99 2.48
C MET A 70 20.54 -8.82 3.57
N GLN A 71 20.89 -8.61 4.85
CA GLN A 71 20.24 -9.29 5.97
C GLN A 71 18.76 -8.88 6.07
N LEU A 72 18.46 -7.59 5.97
CA LEU A 72 17.08 -7.08 6.05
C LEU A 72 16.20 -7.58 4.91
N ARG A 73 16.74 -7.86 3.72
CA ARG A 73 15.98 -8.49 2.62
C ARG A 73 15.46 -9.88 2.94
N ASN A 74 16.12 -10.58 3.86
CA ASN A 74 15.74 -11.94 4.27
C ASN A 74 14.84 -11.94 5.52
N VAL A 75 14.59 -10.78 6.13
CA VAL A 75 13.69 -10.66 7.28
C VAL A 75 12.25 -10.84 6.78
N TYR A 76 11.59 -11.86 7.32
CA TYR A 76 10.19 -12.14 7.00
C TYR A 76 9.28 -11.20 7.78
N ASP A 77 8.42 -10.45 7.09
CA ASP A 77 7.31 -9.70 7.71
C ASP A 77 6.00 -10.47 7.51
N PRO A 78 5.47 -11.15 8.55
CA PRO A 78 4.24 -11.93 8.43
C PRO A 78 3.01 -11.08 8.12
N TYR A 79 3.09 -9.76 8.35
CA TYR A 79 1.95 -8.85 8.20
C TYR A 79 2.02 -7.98 6.94
N THR A 80 2.98 -8.17 6.03
CA THR A 80 3.12 -7.33 4.84
C THR A 80 1.80 -7.21 4.07
N LEU A 81 1.09 -8.33 3.87
CA LEU A 81 -0.18 -8.33 3.17
C LEU A 81 -1.28 -7.61 3.98
N ALA A 82 -1.40 -7.95 5.26
CA ALA A 82 -2.38 -7.35 6.16
C ALA A 82 -2.19 -5.82 6.27
N ARG A 83 -0.95 -5.34 6.34
CA ARG A 83 -0.63 -3.90 6.34
C ARG A 83 -1.04 -3.22 5.05
N ASN A 84 -0.84 -3.86 3.90
CA ASN A 84 -1.27 -3.31 2.62
C ASN A 84 -2.80 -3.16 2.56
N ILE A 85 -3.54 -4.17 3.03
CA ILE A 85 -5.00 -4.12 3.14
C ILE A 85 -5.42 -3.00 4.11
N ALA A 86 -4.87 -2.98 5.32
CA ALA A 86 -5.21 -1.99 6.36
C ALA A 86 -4.91 -0.55 5.92
N THR A 87 -3.92 -0.34 5.06
CA THR A 87 -3.56 0.99 4.57
C THR A 87 -4.54 1.51 3.50
N ARG A 88 -5.18 0.62 2.74
CA ARG A 88 -5.98 0.99 1.55
C ARG A 88 -7.48 0.74 1.68
N LEU A 89 -7.89 -0.28 2.42
CA LEU A 89 -9.30 -0.65 2.56
C LEU A 89 -10.01 0.34 3.50
N CYS A 90 -11.00 1.04 2.97
CA CYS A 90 -11.69 2.13 3.66
C CYS A 90 -13.20 2.12 3.43
N ASP A 91 -13.89 2.95 4.21
CA ASP A 91 -15.29 3.29 4.01
C ASP A 91 -15.50 4.30 2.86
N GLU A 92 -16.74 4.69 2.61
CA GLU A 92 -17.13 5.65 1.58
C GLU A 92 -16.57 7.07 1.76
N ASN A 93 -16.07 7.38 2.96
CA ASN A 93 -15.47 8.66 3.30
C ASN A 93 -13.94 8.63 3.20
N GLY A 94 -13.35 7.49 2.82
CA GLY A 94 -11.91 7.30 2.75
C GLY A 94 -11.25 7.04 4.10
N LYS A 95 -12.01 6.73 5.16
CA LYS A 95 -11.46 6.35 6.46
C LYS A 95 -11.15 4.86 6.47
N ASN A 96 -9.90 4.51 6.79
CA ASN A 96 -9.48 3.11 6.85
C ASN A 96 -10.31 2.33 7.85
N LEU A 97 -10.68 1.10 7.48
CA LEU A 97 -11.44 0.19 8.34
C LEU A 97 -10.56 -0.44 9.42
N PHE A 98 -9.25 -0.51 9.17
CA PHE A 98 -8.25 -1.10 10.03
C PHE A 98 -7.06 -0.16 10.22
N ASN A 99 -6.36 -0.32 11.32
CA ASN A 99 -5.12 0.38 11.62
C ASN A 99 -3.90 -0.48 11.23
N ALA A 100 -3.13 -0.02 10.24
CA ALA A 100 -1.95 -0.73 9.73
C ALA A 100 -0.77 -0.83 10.74
N ASP A 101 -0.85 -0.10 11.86
CA ASP A 101 0.11 -0.16 12.97
C ASP A 101 -0.41 -0.94 14.19
N SER A 102 -1.68 -1.36 14.17
CA SER A 102 -2.29 -2.18 15.23
C SER A 102 -2.05 -3.66 14.94
N GLN A 103 -1.35 -4.35 15.84
CA GLN A 103 -1.15 -5.79 15.67
C GLN A 103 -2.47 -6.57 15.72
N ASP A 104 -3.42 -6.16 16.57
CA ASP A 104 -4.74 -6.78 16.68
C ASP A 104 -5.52 -6.71 15.37
N ASP A 105 -5.52 -5.55 14.71
CA ASP A 105 -6.16 -5.39 13.40
C ASP A 105 -5.47 -6.23 12.33
N LEU A 106 -4.14 -6.31 12.36
CA LEU A 106 -3.38 -7.11 11.41
C LEU A 106 -3.67 -8.60 11.58
N ASP A 107 -3.75 -9.08 12.83
CA ASP A 107 -4.14 -10.45 13.16
C ASP A 107 -5.56 -10.73 12.68
N GLN A 108 -6.51 -9.81 12.92
CA GLN A 108 -7.88 -9.93 12.41
C GLN A 108 -7.93 -10.03 10.88
N ILE A 109 -7.15 -9.22 10.16
CA ILE A 109 -7.09 -9.25 8.69
C ILE A 109 -6.61 -10.61 8.18
N LEU A 110 -5.62 -11.23 8.84
CA LEU A 110 -5.13 -12.56 8.45
C LEU A 110 -6.18 -13.67 8.60
N THR A 111 -7.27 -13.43 9.33
CA THR A 111 -8.40 -14.37 9.47
C THR A 111 -9.52 -14.17 8.45
N LEU A 112 -9.44 -13.10 7.62
CA LEU A 112 -10.46 -12.82 6.62
C LEU A 112 -10.48 -13.90 5.53
N ASP A 113 -11.66 -14.07 4.92
CA ASP A 113 -11.83 -14.97 3.79
C ASP A 113 -10.95 -14.55 2.60
N GLY A 114 -10.37 -15.52 1.89
CA GLY A 114 -9.50 -15.27 0.74
C GLY A 114 -10.17 -14.46 -0.37
N SER A 115 -11.50 -14.50 -0.48
CA SER A 115 -12.27 -13.69 -1.43
C SER A 115 -12.07 -12.18 -1.24
N VAL A 116 -11.80 -11.73 -0.01
CA VAL A 116 -11.49 -10.34 0.30
C VAL A 116 -10.21 -9.92 -0.40
N LEU A 117 -9.18 -10.75 -0.32
CA LEU A 117 -7.90 -10.50 -0.96
C LEU A 117 -8.04 -10.48 -2.50
N ASP A 118 -8.77 -11.44 -3.06
CA ASP A 118 -8.99 -11.54 -4.50
C ASP A 118 -9.72 -10.29 -5.05
N ALA A 119 -10.73 -9.80 -4.32
CA ALA A 119 -11.45 -8.59 -4.70
C ALA A 119 -10.54 -7.36 -4.69
N ILE A 120 -9.72 -7.21 -3.66
CA ILE A 120 -8.76 -6.11 -3.53
C ILE A 120 -7.71 -6.17 -4.65
N ASN A 121 -7.11 -7.34 -4.88
CA ASN A 121 -6.06 -7.50 -5.89
C ASN A 121 -6.55 -7.19 -7.30
N LYS A 122 -7.80 -7.56 -7.64
CA LYS A 122 -8.40 -7.22 -8.93
C LYS A 122 -8.47 -5.71 -9.15
N VAL A 123 -8.89 -4.96 -8.13
CA VAL A 123 -8.96 -3.50 -8.18
C VAL A 123 -7.56 -2.90 -8.34
N LEU A 124 -6.58 -3.38 -7.57
CA LEU A 124 -5.20 -2.88 -7.64
C LEU A 124 -4.53 -3.20 -8.99
N ALA A 125 -4.82 -4.35 -9.59
CA ALA A 125 -4.29 -4.72 -10.90
C ALA A 125 -4.85 -3.85 -12.04
N THR A 126 -6.08 -3.36 -11.91
CA THR A 126 -6.69 -2.47 -12.92
C THR A 126 -6.17 -1.03 -12.89
N GLU A 127 -5.37 -0.66 -11.88
CA GLU A 127 -4.75 0.68 -11.78
C GLU A 127 -3.35 0.75 -12.41
N GLU A 128 -2.76 -0.38 -12.84
CA GLU A 128 -1.58 -0.36 -13.71
C GLU A 128 -2.01 0.06 -15.13
N PRO A 129 -1.36 1.07 -15.75
CA PRO A 129 -1.70 1.43 -17.11
C PRO A 129 -1.38 0.25 -18.04
N GLU A 130 -2.36 -0.20 -18.82
CA GLU A 130 -2.11 -1.04 -19.99
C GLU A 130 -1.00 -0.35 -20.78
N LYS A 131 0.16 -1.01 -20.90
CA LYS A 131 1.20 -0.61 -21.86
C LYS A 131 0.60 -0.78 -23.25
N ASN A 132 -0.06 0.25 -23.75
CA ASN A 132 -0.45 0.31 -25.15
C ASN A 132 0.84 0.33 -25.98
N SER A 133 1.22 -0.82 -26.53
CA SER A 133 2.20 -0.91 -27.60
C SER A 133 1.43 -0.82 -28.91
N PRO A 134 1.60 0.25 -29.71
CA PRO A 134 1.32 0.15 -31.13
C PRO A 134 2.54 -0.49 -31.79
N ASN A 135 2.52 -1.82 -31.92
CA ASN A 135 3.06 -2.44 -33.12
C ASN A 135 2.07 -2.10 -34.23
N ALA A 136 2.44 -1.17 -35.10
CA ALA A 136 1.82 -1.06 -36.42
C ALA A 136 2.96 -0.84 -37.42
N ASP A 137 3.35 -1.96 -38.03
CA ASP A 137 3.82 -1.98 -39.41
C ASP A 137 2.96 -1.02 -40.25
N ASP A 138 3.57 0.00 -40.83
CA ASP A 138 3.04 0.62 -42.04
C ASP A 138 4.15 0.56 -43.09
N SER A 139 4.15 -0.56 -43.81
CA SER A 139 4.67 -0.63 -45.16
C SER A 139 3.64 0.01 -46.09
N ASN A 140 3.96 1.18 -46.66
CA ASN A 140 3.71 1.50 -48.08
C ASN A 140 4.54 2.70 -48.53
#